data_AF-A0A920SZY0-F1
#
_entry.id   AF-A0A920SZY0-F1
#
_cell.length_a   1.000
_cell.length_b   1.000
_cell.length_c   1.000
_cell.angle_alpha   90.00
_cell.angle_beta   90.00
_cell.angle_gamma   90.00
#
_symmetry.space_group_name_H-M   'P 1'
#
loop_
_entity.id
_entity.type
_entity.pdbx_description
1 polymer ?
#
loop_
_entity_poly.entity_id
_entity_poly.type
_entity_poly.pdbx_seq_one_letter_code
_entity_poly.pdbx_strand_id
1 'polypeptide(L)'
;MKSRKSTTKDQIRVGADIGGTFTDLVMLRSDGNYSVQKVPSTVEDFSRGIVEGLDAFLSDNKLNSDLISEIIHGTTVATNAILENQGARTALVTTRGFRDVLEFRRLRFPDLFSLDYTPPKPLVQRRHRFEVIERIMPDGSVRQPLDDVSVESVLEKLEQLQPEAIAICLLHSYANPIHERKVVEAVKNRFPNLYVSGSIDVLPEIREYERTSTTVINSYIGPIVDNYLESMQKRLDHANMAVPISIMQSNGGVMSYAAARRSPARIIESGPAAGVVEAIRLADRIGLKDVITFDMGGTTAKASLIEQGKPSLTTEYEVGAGIQLSNRLVKGRARSKTARN
;
A
#
# COMPACT_ATOMS: atom_id res chain seq x y z
N MET A 1 -5.43 21.20 -46.93
CA MET A 1 -5.00 20.03 -46.14
C MET A 1 -6.04 19.74 -45.08
N LYS A 2 -6.53 18.50 -45.03
CA LYS A 2 -7.71 18.10 -44.27
C LYS A 2 -7.53 18.34 -42.76
N SER A 3 -8.46 19.09 -42.18
CA SER A 3 -8.74 19.13 -40.75
C SER A 3 -8.90 17.70 -40.22
N ARG A 4 -8.03 17.29 -39.29
CA ARG A 4 -8.29 16.14 -38.43
C ARG A 4 -9.46 16.53 -37.53
N LYS A 5 -10.68 16.17 -37.93
CA LYS A 5 -11.79 16.02 -36.99
C LYS A 5 -11.37 14.93 -35.99
N SER A 6 -10.91 15.35 -34.82
CA SER A 6 -10.85 14.47 -33.65
C SER A 6 -12.29 14.19 -33.26
N THR A 7 -12.84 13.06 -33.71
CA THR A 7 -13.99 12.45 -33.07
C THR A 7 -13.52 11.98 -31.69
N THR A 8 -13.57 12.86 -30.70
CA THR A 8 -13.53 12.44 -29.30
C THR A 8 -14.72 11.51 -29.11
N LYS A 9 -14.47 10.19 -29.10
CA LYS A 9 -15.44 9.23 -28.59
C LYS A 9 -15.90 9.73 -27.21
N ASP A 10 -17.18 9.59 -26.89
CA ASP A 10 -17.70 9.85 -25.55
C ASP A 10 -16.95 8.97 -24.55
N GLN A 11 -15.90 9.51 -23.94
CA GLN A 11 -15.03 8.75 -23.05
C GLN A 11 -15.57 8.83 -21.62
N ILE A 12 -15.45 7.70 -20.93
CA ILE A 12 -15.88 7.52 -19.56
C ILE A 12 -14.64 7.25 -18.73
N ARG A 13 -14.49 8.01 -17.64
CA ARG A 13 -13.48 7.78 -16.61
C ARG A 13 -14.16 7.27 -15.37
N VAL A 14 -13.61 6.23 -14.76
CA VAL A 14 -14.22 5.57 -13.61
C VAL A 14 -13.36 5.82 -12.38
N GLY A 15 -13.93 6.41 -11.35
CA GLY A 15 -13.39 6.38 -9.99
C GLY A 15 -14.03 5.22 -9.23
N ALA A 16 -13.23 4.38 -8.57
CA ALA A 16 -13.72 3.26 -7.77
C ALA A 16 -13.06 3.25 -6.39
N ASP A 17 -13.84 3.43 -5.34
CA ASP A 17 -13.37 3.30 -3.96
C ASP A 17 -14.01 2.09 -3.28
N ILE A 18 -13.18 1.15 -2.84
CA ILE A 18 -13.64 -0.05 -2.14
C ILE A 18 -13.51 0.17 -0.63
N GLY A 19 -14.67 0.38 0.01
CA GLY A 19 -14.83 0.32 1.45
C GLY A 19 -15.15 -1.09 1.94
N GLY A 20 -15.20 -1.25 3.28
CA GLY A 20 -15.56 -2.52 3.92
C GLY A 20 -17.03 -2.94 3.73
N THR A 21 -17.94 -1.99 3.50
CA THR A 21 -19.38 -2.27 3.37
C THR A 21 -19.90 -2.07 1.95
N PHE A 22 -19.42 -1.03 1.27
CA PHE A 22 -19.85 -0.67 -0.07
C PHE A 22 -18.64 -0.32 -0.93
N THR A 23 -18.78 -0.57 -2.23
CA THR A 23 -17.92 -0.06 -3.28
C THR A 23 -18.64 1.11 -3.93
N ASP A 24 -17.99 2.26 -3.93
CA ASP A 24 -18.49 3.48 -4.53
C ASP A 24 -17.85 3.66 -5.91
N LEU A 25 -18.70 3.77 -6.94
CA LEU A 25 -18.29 3.97 -8.33
C LEU A 25 -18.78 5.34 -8.81
N VAL A 26 -17.90 6.08 -9.47
CA VAL A 26 -18.21 7.36 -10.11
C VAL A 26 -17.80 7.28 -11.57
N MET A 27 -18.75 7.44 -12.48
CA MET A 27 -18.51 7.36 -13.92
C MET A 27 -18.65 8.77 -14.50
N LEU A 28 -17.52 9.39 -14.82
CA LEU A 28 -17.44 10.73 -15.37
C LEU A 28 -17.34 10.68 -16.89
N ARG A 29 -18.31 11.25 -17.58
CA ARG A 29 -18.35 11.36 -19.04
C ARG A 29 -17.61 12.61 -19.52
N SER A 30 -17.20 12.60 -20.79
CA SER A 30 -16.50 13.71 -21.43
C SER A 30 -17.29 15.01 -21.52
N ASP A 31 -18.63 14.94 -21.47
CA ASP A 31 -19.54 16.10 -21.44
C ASP A 31 -19.67 16.73 -20.04
N GLY A 32 -19.01 16.15 -19.02
CA GLY A 32 -19.05 16.60 -17.64
C GLY A 32 -20.19 15.98 -16.82
N ASN A 33 -21.08 15.20 -17.42
CA ASN A 33 -22.07 14.44 -16.67
C ASN A 33 -21.40 13.31 -15.89
N TYR A 34 -21.88 13.07 -14.67
CA TYR A 34 -21.42 11.95 -13.87
C TYR A 34 -22.60 11.14 -13.32
N SER A 35 -22.38 9.85 -13.16
CA SER A 35 -23.25 8.97 -12.38
C SER A 35 -22.49 8.43 -11.18
N VAL A 36 -23.22 8.17 -10.10
CA VAL A 36 -22.70 7.54 -8.90
C VAL A 36 -23.48 6.26 -8.67
N GLN A 37 -22.77 5.17 -8.44
CA GLN A 37 -23.36 3.89 -8.06
C GLN A 37 -22.72 3.40 -6.77
N LYS A 38 -23.54 2.83 -5.90
CA LYS A 38 -23.12 2.24 -4.64
C LYS A 38 -23.54 0.79 -4.64
N VAL A 39 -22.58 -0.11 -4.68
CA VAL A 39 -22.81 -1.56 -4.71
C VAL A 39 -22.28 -2.19 -3.43
N PRO A 40 -22.94 -3.21 -2.87
CA PRO A 40 -22.44 -3.91 -1.70
C PRO A 40 -21.03 -4.47 -1.93
N SER A 41 -20.10 -4.24 -0.99
CA SER A 41 -18.78 -4.87 -1.06
C SER A 41 -18.93 -6.36 -0.77
N THR A 42 -18.36 -7.19 -1.64
CA THR A 42 -18.27 -8.63 -1.41
C THR A 42 -16.91 -8.91 -0.79
N VAL A 43 -16.86 -9.18 0.52
CA VAL A 43 -15.59 -9.36 1.26
C VAL A 43 -14.74 -10.50 0.69
N GLU A 44 -15.41 -11.54 0.19
CA GLU A 44 -14.77 -12.70 -0.45
C GLU A 44 -14.13 -12.34 -1.80
N ASP A 45 -14.63 -11.30 -2.48
CA ASP A 45 -14.06 -10.80 -3.72
C ASP A 45 -14.47 -9.35 -4.02
N PHE A 46 -13.67 -8.40 -3.56
CA PHE A 46 -13.89 -6.97 -3.75
C PHE A 46 -13.96 -6.57 -5.23
N SER A 47 -13.29 -7.31 -6.11
CA SER A 47 -13.26 -6.98 -7.53
C SER A 47 -14.60 -7.21 -8.24
N ARG A 48 -15.43 -8.09 -7.68
CA ARG A 48 -16.78 -8.36 -8.16
C ARG A 48 -17.65 -7.10 -8.19
N GLY A 49 -17.60 -6.30 -7.12
CA GLY A 49 -18.40 -5.08 -7.00
C GLY A 49 -18.07 -4.07 -8.10
N ILE A 50 -16.79 -3.91 -8.45
CA ILE A 50 -16.39 -3.01 -9.54
C ILE A 50 -16.97 -3.49 -10.87
N VAL A 51 -16.77 -4.77 -11.22
CA VAL A 51 -17.18 -5.28 -12.54
C VAL A 51 -18.70 -5.31 -12.67
N GLU A 52 -19.43 -5.79 -11.67
CA GLU A 52 -20.90 -5.80 -11.69
C GLU A 52 -21.49 -4.39 -11.77
N GLY A 53 -20.89 -3.41 -11.07
CA GLY A 53 -21.32 -2.02 -11.16
C GLY A 53 -21.06 -1.41 -12.54
N LEU A 54 -19.90 -1.69 -13.13
CA LEU A 54 -19.59 -1.27 -14.50
C LEU A 54 -20.54 -1.89 -15.52
N ASP A 55 -20.79 -3.20 -15.43
CA ASP A 55 -21.73 -3.91 -16.30
C ASP A 55 -23.15 -3.36 -16.20
N ALA A 56 -23.63 -3.11 -14.98
CA ALA A 56 -24.94 -2.51 -14.74
C ALA A 56 -25.04 -1.10 -15.36
N PHE A 57 -24.04 -0.25 -15.12
CA PHE A 57 -24.01 1.10 -15.70
C PHE A 57 -23.99 1.10 -17.22
N LEU A 58 -23.15 0.26 -17.84
CA LEU A 58 -23.08 0.15 -19.29
C LEU A 58 -24.41 -0.34 -19.87
N SER A 59 -25.03 -1.34 -19.23
CA SER A 59 -26.32 -1.91 -19.65
C SER A 59 -27.46 -0.89 -19.56
N ASP A 60 -27.59 -0.21 -18.43
CA ASP A 60 -28.65 0.79 -18.18
C ASP A 60 -28.58 1.97 -19.16
N ASN A 61 -27.37 2.35 -19.56
CA ASN A 61 -27.13 3.46 -20.48
C ASN A 61 -26.97 3.02 -21.95
N LYS A 62 -27.04 1.71 -22.24
CA LYS A 62 -26.82 1.13 -23.57
C LYS A 62 -25.47 1.55 -24.17
N LEU A 63 -24.43 1.56 -23.34
CA LEU A 63 -23.06 1.95 -23.67
C LEU A 63 -22.18 0.71 -23.84
N ASN A 64 -21.09 0.84 -24.59
CA ASN A 64 -20.08 -0.21 -24.77
C ASN A 64 -18.89 0.05 -23.82
N SER A 65 -18.26 -1.02 -23.32
CA SER A 65 -17.07 -0.97 -22.47
C SER A 65 -15.89 -0.28 -23.15
N ASP A 66 -15.82 -0.28 -24.49
CA ASP A 66 -14.83 0.47 -25.30
C ASP A 66 -14.81 2.00 -25.05
N LEU A 67 -15.85 2.53 -24.40
CA LEU A 67 -15.94 3.94 -24.01
C LEU A 67 -15.21 4.22 -22.70
N ILE A 68 -14.93 3.20 -21.89
CA ILE A 68 -14.18 3.34 -20.64
C ILE A 68 -12.70 3.52 -20.97
N SER A 69 -12.20 4.72 -20.66
CA SER A 69 -10.83 5.12 -20.97
C SER A 69 -9.82 4.76 -19.88
N GLU A 70 -10.25 4.78 -18.61
CA GLU A 70 -9.43 4.42 -17.45
C GLU A 70 -10.30 4.13 -16.22
N ILE A 71 -9.75 3.33 -15.31
CA ILE A 71 -10.25 3.15 -13.94
C ILE A 71 -9.19 3.65 -12.97
N ILE A 72 -9.56 4.58 -12.09
CA ILE A 72 -8.76 5.04 -10.96
C ILE A 72 -9.34 4.41 -9.69
N HIS A 73 -8.58 3.55 -9.06
CA HIS A 73 -9.05 2.70 -7.98
C HIS A 73 -8.35 3.01 -6.64
N GLY A 74 -9.13 3.36 -5.63
CA GLY A 74 -8.72 3.44 -4.22
C GLY A 74 -9.26 2.24 -3.44
N THR A 75 -8.48 1.75 -2.46
CA THR A 75 -8.88 0.56 -1.70
C THR A 75 -8.49 0.64 -0.23
N THR A 76 -9.35 0.05 0.60
CA THR A 76 -9.10 -0.16 2.02
C THR A 76 -8.53 -1.54 2.35
N VAL A 77 -8.35 -2.43 1.36
CA VAL A 77 -7.85 -3.81 1.55
C VAL A 77 -6.52 -3.83 2.31
N ALA A 78 -5.55 -3.01 1.88
CA ALA A 78 -4.24 -2.92 2.51
C ALA A 78 -4.33 -2.43 3.97
N THR A 79 -5.12 -1.39 4.22
CA THR A 79 -5.31 -0.83 5.56
C THR A 79 -5.98 -1.82 6.50
N ASN A 80 -7.05 -2.48 6.05
CA ASN A 80 -7.82 -3.42 6.85
C ASN A 80 -6.99 -4.66 7.22
N ALA A 81 -6.20 -5.20 6.27
CA ALA A 81 -5.30 -6.32 6.56
C ALA A 81 -4.33 -6.03 7.71
N ILE A 82 -3.83 -4.79 7.80
CA ILE A 82 -2.96 -4.36 8.92
C ILE A 82 -3.75 -4.19 10.21
N LEU A 83 -4.90 -3.50 10.16
CA LEU A 83 -5.72 -3.23 11.34
C LEU A 83 -6.29 -4.51 11.98
N GLU A 84 -6.60 -5.51 11.17
CA GLU A 84 -7.17 -6.79 11.59
C GLU A 84 -6.09 -7.84 11.89
N ASN A 85 -4.80 -7.52 11.67
CA ASN A 85 -3.68 -8.46 11.74
C ASN A 85 -3.89 -9.72 10.88
N GLN A 86 -4.49 -9.55 9.69
CA GLN A 86 -4.82 -10.61 8.74
C GLN A 86 -3.88 -10.62 7.53
N GLY A 87 -2.62 -10.19 7.70
CA GLY A 87 -1.61 -10.27 6.65
C GLY A 87 -0.90 -11.62 6.57
N ALA A 88 -0.06 -11.74 5.54
CA ALA A 88 0.68 -12.94 5.20
C ALA A 88 1.71 -13.34 6.26
N ARG A 89 1.92 -14.64 6.46
CA ARG A 89 3.01 -15.18 7.29
C ARG A 89 4.35 -14.77 6.69
N THR A 90 4.93 -13.71 7.25
CA THR A 90 6.10 -13.05 6.70
C THR A 90 7.39 -13.45 7.43
N ALA A 91 8.45 -13.70 6.68
CA ALA A 91 9.81 -13.81 7.19
C ALA A 91 10.62 -12.55 6.87
N LEU A 92 11.63 -12.25 7.68
CA LEU A 92 12.54 -11.13 7.46
C LEU A 92 13.98 -11.65 7.36
N VAL A 93 14.73 -11.25 6.34
CA VAL A 93 16.16 -11.50 6.19
C VAL A 93 16.92 -10.19 6.34
N THR A 94 17.90 -10.16 7.24
CA THR A 94 18.70 -8.97 7.56
C THR A 94 20.20 -9.25 7.59
N THR A 95 21.00 -8.20 7.66
CA THR A 95 22.43 -8.31 8.00
C THR A 95 22.60 -8.91 9.40
N ARG A 96 23.58 -9.79 9.60
CA ARG A 96 23.91 -10.35 10.92
C ARG A 96 24.10 -9.26 11.99
N GLY A 97 23.39 -9.41 13.11
CA GLY A 97 23.34 -8.47 14.23
C GLY A 97 22.15 -7.50 14.18
N PHE A 98 21.32 -7.53 13.13
CA PHE A 98 20.24 -6.55 12.91
C PHE A 98 18.83 -7.15 12.96
N ARG A 99 18.67 -8.45 13.26
CA ARG A 99 17.35 -9.10 13.37
C ARG A 99 16.39 -8.48 14.41
N ASP A 100 16.91 -7.72 15.36
CA ASP A 100 16.14 -7.15 16.49
C ASP A 100 15.72 -5.69 16.29
N VAL A 101 16.02 -5.10 15.13
CA VAL A 101 15.62 -3.73 14.78
C VAL A 101 14.15 -3.45 15.07
N LEU A 102 13.26 -4.37 14.69
CA LEU A 102 11.82 -4.15 14.84
C LEU A 102 11.38 -4.12 16.31
N GLU A 103 12.14 -4.74 17.22
CA GLU A 103 11.89 -4.65 18.66
C GLU A 103 12.37 -3.31 19.21
N PHE A 104 13.58 -2.89 18.85
CA PHE A 104 14.18 -1.67 19.36
C PHE A 104 13.51 -0.41 18.81
N ARG A 105 13.08 -0.45 17.55
CA ARG A 105 12.51 0.68 16.83
C ARG A 105 13.43 1.90 16.89
N ARG A 106 12.91 3.02 17.38
CA ARG A 106 13.64 4.26 17.69
C ARG A 106 13.86 4.46 19.19
N LEU A 107 13.47 3.50 20.04
CA LEU A 107 13.40 3.67 21.50
C LEU A 107 12.63 4.94 21.94
N ARG A 108 11.66 5.38 21.10
CA ARG A 108 10.77 6.50 21.40
C ARG A 108 9.49 5.95 22.02
N PHE A 109 9.27 6.28 23.28
CA PHE A 109 8.07 5.90 24.02
C PHE A 109 6.97 6.94 23.77
N PRO A 110 5.76 6.53 23.34
CA PRO A 110 4.65 7.46 23.20
C PRO A 110 4.36 8.17 24.53
N ASP A 111 4.36 7.44 25.64
CA ASP A 111 4.18 7.99 26.98
C ASP A 111 5.51 7.91 27.73
N LEU A 112 6.18 9.06 27.88
CA LEU A 112 7.52 9.16 28.47
C LEU A 112 7.55 8.80 29.96
N PHE A 113 6.40 8.81 30.64
CA PHE A 113 6.32 8.58 32.09
C PHE A 113 5.61 7.27 32.46
N SER A 114 5.10 6.53 31.48
CA SER A 114 4.52 5.19 31.70
C SER A 114 5.63 4.14 31.69
N LEU A 115 6.00 3.67 32.90
CA LEU A 115 6.94 2.56 33.08
C LEU A 115 6.35 1.20 32.66
N ASP A 116 5.02 1.12 32.54
CA ASP A 116 4.24 -0.03 32.14
C ASP A 116 3.88 -0.06 30.63
N TYR A 117 4.46 0.86 29.84
CA TYR A 117 4.20 0.92 28.41
C TYR A 117 4.61 -0.38 27.71
N THR A 118 3.62 -1.08 27.15
CA THR A 118 3.85 -2.27 26.34
C THR A 118 3.88 -1.87 24.86
N PRO A 119 5.03 -2.00 24.16
CA PRO A 119 5.10 -1.70 22.74
C PRO A 119 4.24 -2.69 21.92
N PRO A 120 3.63 -2.27 20.79
CA PRO A 120 2.95 -3.20 19.90
C PRO A 120 3.85 -4.36 19.45
N LYS A 121 3.28 -5.53 19.21
CA LYS A 121 4.07 -6.66 18.70
C LYS A 121 4.48 -6.39 17.24
N PRO A 122 5.75 -6.61 16.85
CA PRO A 122 6.12 -6.51 15.44
C PRO A 122 5.38 -7.50 14.54
N LEU A 123 5.12 -7.12 13.29
CA LEU A 123 4.42 -7.96 12.30
C LEU A 123 5.15 -9.29 12.00
N VAL A 124 6.49 -9.27 12.07
CA VAL A 124 7.32 -10.47 11.92
C VAL A 124 7.83 -10.88 13.28
N GLN A 125 7.46 -12.08 13.73
CA GLN A 125 7.93 -12.62 15.00
C GLN A 125 9.44 -12.85 14.97
N ARG A 126 10.10 -12.66 16.12
CA ARG A 126 11.55 -12.79 16.23
C ARG A 126 12.12 -14.10 15.64
N ARG A 127 11.43 -15.23 15.83
CA ARG A 127 11.83 -16.56 15.31
C ARG A 127 11.74 -16.70 13.78
N HIS A 128 11.07 -15.77 13.09
CA HIS A 128 10.96 -15.73 11.63
C HIS A 128 11.89 -14.65 11.04
N ARG A 129 12.89 -14.19 11.82
CA ARG A 129 13.89 -13.21 11.39
C ARG A 129 15.23 -13.90 11.30
N PHE A 130 15.76 -13.93 10.09
CA PHE A 130 16.99 -14.61 9.73
C PHE A 130 18.07 -13.59 9.37
N GLU A 131 19.32 -14.05 9.43
CA GLU A 131 20.49 -13.22 9.26
C GLU A 131 21.42 -13.83 8.23
N VAL A 132 21.88 -13.01 7.30
CA VAL A 132 22.97 -13.35 6.38
C VAL A 132 24.26 -12.66 6.82
N ILE A 133 25.38 -13.33 6.59
CA ILE A 133 26.70 -12.80 6.92
C ILE A 133 27.16 -11.95 5.73
N GLU A 134 27.11 -10.64 5.91
CA GLU A 134 27.58 -9.65 4.94
C GLU A 134 27.85 -8.31 5.65
N ARG A 135 28.58 -7.39 5.02
CA ARG A 135 28.63 -6.00 5.45
C ARG A 135 28.93 -5.03 4.32
N ILE A 136 27.99 -4.16 4.02
CA ILE A 136 28.19 -2.93 3.24
C ILE A 136 28.36 -1.74 4.20
N MET A 137 29.24 -0.81 3.84
CA MET A 137 29.52 0.42 4.59
C MET A 137 28.65 1.59 4.07
N PRO A 138 28.49 2.68 4.83
CA PRO A 138 27.68 3.83 4.42
C PRO A 138 28.12 4.50 3.11
N ASP A 139 29.40 4.39 2.75
CA ASP A 139 29.97 4.88 1.48
C ASP A 139 29.74 3.92 0.30
N GLY A 140 29.05 2.80 0.53
CA GLY A 140 28.79 1.75 -0.45
C GLY A 140 29.93 0.73 -0.60
N SER A 141 31.04 0.88 0.12
CA SER A 141 32.15 -0.08 0.07
C SER A 141 31.78 -1.41 0.75
N VAL A 142 32.27 -2.51 0.20
CA VAL A 142 32.06 -3.85 0.77
C VAL A 142 33.13 -4.10 1.84
N ARG A 143 32.71 -4.14 3.11
CA ARG A 143 33.59 -4.50 4.24
C ARG A 143 33.68 -6.02 4.42
N GLN A 144 32.56 -6.71 4.22
CA GLN A 144 32.50 -8.17 4.28
C GLN A 144 31.65 -8.66 3.12
N PRO A 145 32.17 -9.54 2.25
CA PRO A 145 31.40 -10.08 1.13
C PRO A 145 30.20 -10.87 1.65
N LEU A 146 29.15 -10.96 0.83
CA LEU A 146 28.03 -11.87 1.08
C LEU A 146 28.54 -13.31 1.15
N ASP A 147 28.27 -13.97 2.26
CA ASP A 147 28.64 -15.36 2.50
C ASP A 147 27.57 -16.31 1.98
N ASP A 148 27.89 -17.05 0.91
CA ASP A 148 26.95 -17.94 0.23
C ASP A 148 26.45 -19.07 1.16
N VAL A 149 27.28 -19.53 2.11
CA VAL A 149 26.89 -20.56 3.09
C VAL A 149 25.80 -20.04 4.03
N SER A 150 25.92 -18.80 4.49
CA SER A 150 24.87 -18.16 5.30
C SER A 150 23.58 -17.94 4.51
N VAL A 151 23.67 -17.62 3.21
CA VAL A 151 22.50 -17.51 2.33
C VAL A 151 21.81 -18.85 2.22
N GLU A 152 22.54 -19.92 1.92
CA GLU A 152 21.96 -21.28 1.82
C GLU A 152 21.31 -21.71 3.14
N SER A 153 21.96 -21.49 4.28
CA SER A 153 21.36 -21.78 5.60
C SER A 153 20.07 -21.01 5.85
N VAL A 154 19.95 -19.77 5.34
CA VAL A 154 18.70 -19.01 5.41
C VAL A 154 17.64 -19.62 4.49
N LEU A 155 18.00 -20.03 3.27
CA LEU A 155 17.08 -20.69 2.35
C LEU A 155 16.50 -22.00 2.93
N GLU A 156 17.33 -22.84 3.56
CA GLU A 156 16.87 -24.05 4.25
C GLU A 156 15.87 -23.75 5.37
N LYS A 157 16.15 -22.71 6.18
CA LYS A 157 15.23 -22.29 7.25
C LYS A 157 13.93 -21.71 6.71
N LEU A 158 13.97 -21.01 5.58
CA LEU A 158 12.79 -20.50 4.89
C LEU A 158 11.95 -21.65 4.33
N GLU A 159 12.57 -22.71 3.80
CA GLU A 159 11.89 -23.91 3.33
C GLU A 159 11.15 -24.63 4.47
N GLN A 160 11.77 -24.73 5.65
CA GLN A 160 11.13 -25.30 6.85
C GLN A 160 9.99 -24.42 7.38
N LEU A 161 10.15 -23.10 7.34
CA LEU A 161 9.15 -22.14 7.82
C LEU A 161 7.95 -22.02 6.87
N GLN A 162 8.16 -22.22 5.58
CA GLN A 162 7.18 -22.03 4.50
C GLN A 162 6.45 -20.68 4.60
N PRO A 163 7.14 -19.53 4.69
CA PRO A 163 6.45 -18.24 4.77
C PRO A 163 5.66 -17.98 3.48
N GLU A 164 4.62 -17.15 3.56
CA GLU A 164 3.87 -16.70 2.40
C GLU A 164 4.55 -15.50 1.72
N ALA A 165 5.34 -14.75 2.49
CA ALA A 165 6.09 -13.61 1.99
C ALA A 165 7.44 -13.44 2.71
N ILE A 166 8.41 -12.83 2.03
CA ILE A 166 9.75 -12.57 2.54
C ILE A 166 10.07 -11.09 2.36
N ALA A 167 10.53 -10.44 3.43
CA ALA A 167 11.13 -9.12 3.40
C ALA A 167 12.65 -9.26 3.51
N ILE A 168 13.40 -8.56 2.67
CA ILE A 168 14.86 -8.57 2.69
C ILE A 168 15.32 -7.12 2.88
N CYS A 169 16.00 -6.85 3.99
CA CYS A 169 16.53 -5.53 4.30
C CYS A 169 17.95 -5.67 4.85
N LEU A 170 18.93 -5.41 3.99
CA LEU A 170 20.33 -5.37 4.39
C LEU A 170 20.74 -3.94 4.75
N LEU A 171 21.74 -3.81 5.60
CA LEU A 171 22.29 -2.50 5.92
C LEU A 171 22.95 -1.87 4.70
N HIS A 172 22.73 -0.56 4.55
CA HIS A 172 23.34 0.24 3.48
C HIS A 172 23.05 -0.24 2.06
N SER A 173 21.99 -1.04 1.86
CA SER A 173 21.54 -1.45 0.53
C SER A 173 21.12 -0.27 -0.36
N TYR A 174 20.67 0.85 0.25
CA TYR A 174 20.41 2.12 -0.44
C TYR A 174 21.67 2.74 -1.06
N ALA A 175 22.86 2.50 -0.47
CA ALA A 175 24.14 3.01 -0.97
C ALA A 175 24.75 2.04 -1.99
N ASN A 176 24.66 0.74 -1.72
CA ASN A 176 25.07 -0.30 -2.65
C ASN A 176 24.15 -1.53 -2.51
N PRO A 177 23.29 -1.82 -3.50
CA PRO A 177 22.28 -2.88 -3.38
C PRO A 177 22.82 -4.28 -3.77
N ILE A 178 24.12 -4.43 -4.05
CA ILE A 178 24.66 -5.65 -4.68
C ILE A 178 24.38 -6.92 -3.86
N HIS A 179 24.55 -6.88 -2.53
CA HIS A 179 24.27 -8.05 -1.68
C HIS A 179 22.77 -8.30 -1.57
N GLU A 180 21.97 -7.26 -1.39
CA GLU A 180 20.52 -7.40 -1.23
C GLU A 180 19.88 -8.00 -2.48
N ARG A 181 20.29 -7.53 -3.66
CA ARG A 181 19.83 -8.08 -4.95
C ARG A 181 20.20 -9.55 -5.12
N LYS A 182 21.41 -9.96 -4.72
CA LYS A 182 21.82 -11.37 -4.75
C LYS A 182 20.96 -12.25 -3.84
N VAL A 183 20.64 -11.77 -2.64
CA VAL A 183 19.75 -12.51 -1.72
C VAL A 183 18.32 -12.59 -2.28
N VAL A 184 17.80 -11.50 -2.85
CA VAL A 184 16.49 -11.49 -3.54
C VAL A 184 16.46 -12.51 -4.68
N GLU A 185 17.50 -12.54 -5.51
CA GLU A 185 17.63 -13.48 -6.62
C GLU A 185 17.70 -14.93 -6.14
N ALA A 186 18.53 -15.21 -5.13
CA ALA A 186 18.64 -16.55 -4.53
C ALA A 186 17.29 -17.06 -3.99
N VAL A 187 16.55 -16.21 -3.29
CA VAL A 187 15.21 -16.54 -2.77
C VAL A 187 14.22 -16.78 -3.91
N LYS A 188 14.19 -15.93 -4.95
CA LYS A 188 13.29 -16.10 -6.10
C LYS A 188 13.61 -17.36 -6.91
N ASN A 189 14.88 -17.71 -7.05
CA ASN A 189 15.30 -18.93 -7.74
C ASN A 189 14.90 -20.19 -6.96
N ARG A 190 15.02 -20.18 -5.62
CA ARG A 190 14.62 -21.32 -4.78
C ARG A 190 13.11 -21.42 -4.60
N PHE A 191 12.41 -20.29 -4.55
CA PHE A 191 10.97 -20.20 -4.27
C PHE A 191 10.24 -19.27 -5.27
N PRO A 192 9.99 -19.70 -6.51
CA PRO A 192 9.44 -18.84 -7.56
C PRO A 192 8.06 -18.24 -7.27
N ASN A 193 7.27 -18.89 -6.41
CA ASN A 193 5.90 -18.48 -6.10
C ASN A 193 5.78 -17.61 -4.84
N LEU A 194 6.89 -17.33 -4.12
CA LEU A 194 6.85 -16.51 -2.92
C LEU A 194 6.86 -15.02 -3.24
N TYR A 195 6.10 -14.26 -2.46
CA TYR A 195 6.14 -12.81 -2.54
C TYR A 195 7.40 -12.28 -1.85
N VAL A 196 8.31 -11.67 -2.61
CA VAL A 196 9.61 -11.19 -2.10
C VAL A 196 9.72 -9.68 -2.29
N SER A 197 9.92 -8.95 -1.19
CA SER A 197 10.26 -7.52 -1.21
C SER A 197 11.72 -7.31 -0.85
N GLY A 198 12.48 -6.68 -1.75
CA GLY A 198 13.76 -6.07 -1.42
C GLY A 198 13.55 -4.64 -0.91
N SER A 199 14.23 -4.26 0.16
CA SER A 199 14.11 -2.93 0.73
C SER A 199 14.50 -1.79 -0.23
N ILE A 200 15.45 -2.05 -1.13
CA ILE A 200 15.85 -1.13 -2.20
C ILE A 200 14.70 -0.83 -3.18
N ASP A 201 13.81 -1.80 -3.42
CA ASP A 201 12.68 -1.63 -4.34
C ASP A 201 11.49 -0.94 -3.64
N VAL A 202 11.43 -1.01 -2.30
CA VAL A 202 10.32 -0.47 -1.50
C VAL A 202 10.63 0.96 -1.01
N LEU A 203 11.71 1.12 -0.25
CA LEU A 203 12.11 2.38 0.41
C LEU A 203 13.65 2.49 0.46
N PRO A 204 14.31 2.95 -0.62
CA PRO A 204 15.77 3.04 -0.72
C PRO A 204 16.35 4.25 0.06
N GLU A 205 16.10 4.29 1.37
CA GLU A 205 16.45 5.39 2.28
C GLU A 205 17.42 4.94 3.38
N ILE A 206 18.19 5.87 3.94
CA ILE A 206 19.24 5.56 4.94
C ILE A 206 18.71 4.88 6.20
N ARG A 207 17.55 5.31 6.68
CA ARG A 207 17.07 4.97 8.02
C ARG A 207 16.59 3.53 8.09
N GLU A 208 17.31 2.74 8.87
CA GLU A 208 17.16 1.29 8.92
C GLU A 208 15.78 0.88 9.45
N TYR A 209 15.30 1.47 10.55
CA TYR A 209 14.04 1.00 11.15
C TYR A 209 12.86 1.24 10.21
N GLU A 210 12.77 2.43 9.60
CA GLU A 210 11.71 2.76 8.63
C GLU A 210 11.81 1.86 7.42
N ARG A 211 13.02 1.68 6.87
CA ARG A 211 13.26 0.83 5.72
C ARG A 211 12.84 -0.62 6.00
N THR A 212 13.26 -1.18 7.13
CA THR A 212 12.88 -2.53 7.55
C THR A 212 11.37 -2.63 7.82
N SER A 213 10.80 -1.68 8.56
CA SER A 213 9.36 -1.64 8.90
C SER A 213 8.49 -1.56 7.63
N THR A 214 8.79 -0.64 6.71
CA THR A 214 8.04 -0.48 5.46
C THR A 214 8.20 -1.69 4.55
N THR A 215 9.40 -2.27 4.44
CA THR A 215 9.62 -3.51 3.65
C THR A 215 8.85 -4.69 4.22
N VAL A 216 8.80 -4.80 5.55
CA VAL A 216 7.99 -5.83 6.23
C VAL A 216 6.51 -5.61 6.01
N ILE A 217 6.00 -4.38 6.17
CA ILE A 217 4.61 -4.06 5.86
C ILE A 217 4.29 -4.43 4.42
N ASN A 218 5.17 -4.09 3.47
CA ASN A 218 5.01 -4.41 2.05
C ASN A 218 4.87 -5.91 1.80
N SER A 219 5.76 -6.73 2.37
CA SER A 219 5.66 -8.20 2.26
C SER A 219 4.45 -8.76 3.00
N TYR A 220 4.08 -8.19 4.15
CA TYR A 220 2.96 -8.64 4.97
C TYR A 220 1.60 -8.48 4.26
N ILE A 221 1.39 -7.38 3.54
CA ILE A 221 0.16 -7.17 2.77
C ILE A 221 0.29 -7.60 1.30
N GLY A 222 1.51 -7.90 0.85
CA GLY A 222 1.87 -8.27 -0.51
C GLY A 222 0.93 -9.27 -1.15
N PRO A 223 0.90 -10.52 -0.66
CA PRO A 223 0.06 -11.58 -1.24
C PRO A 223 -1.43 -11.22 -1.32
N ILE A 224 -1.96 -10.50 -0.33
CA ILE A 224 -3.38 -10.15 -0.28
C ILE A 224 -3.71 -9.14 -1.37
N VAL A 225 -2.91 -8.08 -1.47
CA VAL A 225 -3.11 -7.05 -2.51
C VAL A 225 -2.84 -7.61 -3.89
N ASP A 226 -1.82 -8.49 -4.03
CA ASP A 226 -1.46 -9.13 -5.29
C ASP A 226 -2.60 -10.00 -5.83
N ASN A 227 -3.14 -10.88 -4.99
CA ASN A 227 -4.28 -11.74 -5.32
C ASN A 227 -5.55 -10.92 -5.62
N TYR A 228 -5.81 -9.88 -4.84
CA TYR A 228 -6.94 -8.98 -5.05
C TYR A 228 -6.88 -8.31 -6.42
N LEU A 229 -5.74 -7.68 -6.74
CA LEU A 229 -5.53 -6.99 -8.01
C LEU A 229 -5.58 -8.00 -9.17
N GLU A 230 -5.02 -9.20 -9.00
CA GLU A 230 -5.12 -10.26 -10.01
C GLU A 230 -6.55 -10.69 -10.30
N SER A 231 -7.36 -10.91 -9.26
CA SER A 231 -8.77 -11.24 -9.42
C SER A 231 -9.50 -10.15 -10.21
N MET A 232 -9.23 -8.89 -9.89
CA MET A 232 -9.80 -7.74 -10.59
C MET A 232 -9.47 -7.73 -12.08
N GLN A 233 -8.19 -7.91 -12.44
CA GLN A 233 -7.80 -7.95 -13.84
C GLN A 233 -8.48 -9.11 -14.57
N LYS A 234 -8.47 -10.32 -14.00
CA LYS A 234 -9.10 -11.50 -14.61
C LYS A 234 -10.60 -11.30 -14.87
N ARG A 235 -11.31 -10.64 -13.94
CA ARG A 235 -12.74 -10.37 -14.13
C ARG A 235 -13.01 -9.35 -15.22
N LEU A 236 -12.22 -8.27 -15.28
CA LEU A 236 -12.31 -7.30 -16.36
C LEU A 236 -12.03 -7.95 -17.71
N ASP A 237 -11.03 -8.84 -17.78
CA ASP A 237 -10.71 -9.60 -18.99
C ASP A 237 -11.87 -10.54 -19.39
N HIS A 238 -12.46 -11.27 -18.44
CA HIS A 238 -13.63 -12.13 -18.69
C HIS A 238 -14.87 -11.34 -19.15
N ALA A 239 -15.04 -10.11 -18.68
CA ALA A 239 -16.08 -9.20 -19.12
C ALA A 239 -15.76 -8.50 -20.46
N ASN A 240 -14.63 -8.84 -21.11
CA ASN A 240 -14.11 -8.18 -22.30
C ASN A 240 -13.94 -6.67 -22.13
N MET A 241 -13.54 -6.24 -20.93
CA MET A 241 -13.24 -4.84 -20.60
C MET A 241 -11.73 -4.62 -20.57
N ALA A 242 -11.15 -4.30 -21.73
CA ALA A 242 -9.73 -3.96 -21.83
C ALA A 242 -9.46 -2.52 -21.37
N VAL A 243 -9.49 -2.29 -20.06
CA VAL A 243 -9.39 -0.94 -19.46
C VAL A 243 -8.10 -0.79 -18.64
N PRO A 244 -7.31 0.28 -18.85
CA PRO A 244 -6.17 0.60 -17.99
C PRO A 244 -6.60 0.89 -16.54
N ILE A 245 -5.95 0.23 -15.58
CA ILE A 245 -6.20 0.42 -14.15
C ILE A 245 -5.03 1.20 -13.52
N SER A 246 -5.36 2.35 -12.93
CA SER A 246 -4.50 3.14 -12.07
C SER A 246 -4.93 2.98 -10.62
N ILE A 247 -3.97 2.82 -9.72
CA ILE A 247 -4.22 2.65 -8.28
C ILE A 247 -3.84 3.94 -7.56
N MET A 248 -4.74 4.44 -6.72
CA MET A 248 -4.52 5.62 -5.89
C MET A 248 -3.43 5.34 -4.84
N GLN A 249 -2.56 6.30 -4.62
CA GLN A 249 -1.47 6.24 -3.64
C GLN A 249 -1.80 7.05 -2.39
N SER A 250 -1.14 6.73 -1.27
CA SER A 250 -1.26 7.46 0.01
C SER A 250 -0.85 8.93 -0.08
N ASN A 251 -0.06 9.32 -1.09
CA ASN A 251 0.41 10.69 -1.31
C ASN A 251 -0.54 11.53 -2.20
N GLY A 252 -1.69 10.98 -2.61
CA GLY A 252 -2.64 11.65 -3.51
C GLY A 252 -2.30 11.54 -5.01
N GLY A 253 -1.23 10.84 -5.36
CA GLY A 253 -0.91 10.47 -6.75
C GLY A 253 -1.55 9.15 -7.16
N VAL A 254 -1.31 8.74 -8.40
CA VAL A 254 -1.73 7.42 -8.93
C VAL A 254 -0.53 6.64 -9.43
N MET A 255 -0.62 5.31 -9.42
CA MET A 255 0.39 4.42 -9.98
C MET A 255 -0.21 3.30 -10.82
N SER A 256 0.58 2.73 -11.72
CA SER A 256 0.14 1.58 -12.50
C SER A 256 -0.21 0.40 -11.60
N TYR A 257 -1.19 -0.40 -12.04
CA TYR A 257 -1.50 -1.73 -11.51
C TYR A 257 -0.25 -2.57 -11.15
N ALA A 258 0.70 -2.70 -12.08
CA ALA A 258 1.91 -3.51 -11.87
C ALA A 258 2.82 -2.96 -10.75
N ALA A 259 2.85 -1.64 -10.58
CA ALA A 259 3.62 -1.01 -9.51
C ALA A 259 2.94 -1.22 -8.14
N ALA A 260 1.61 -1.14 -8.07
CA ALA A 260 0.86 -1.38 -6.83
C ALA A 260 1.03 -2.82 -6.33
N ARG A 261 1.07 -3.80 -7.25
CA ARG A 261 1.37 -5.20 -6.93
C ARG A 261 2.77 -5.40 -6.31
N ARG A 262 3.77 -4.61 -6.74
CA ARG A 262 5.14 -4.66 -6.18
C ARG A 262 5.34 -3.85 -4.91
N SER A 263 4.60 -2.75 -4.75
CA SER A 263 4.77 -1.81 -3.64
C SER A 263 3.45 -1.45 -2.94
N PRO A 264 2.69 -2.44 -2.43
CA PRO A 264 1.40 -2.21 -1.79
C PRO A 264 1.48 -1.35 -0.52
N ALA A 265 2.66 -1.18 0.08
CA ALA A 265 2.82 -0.23 1.18
C ALA A 265 2.47 1.23 0.79
N ARG A 266 2.50 1.56 -0.50
CA ARG A 266 2.19 2.90 -1.04
C ARG A 266 0.71 3.17 -1.28
N ILE A 267 -0.15 2.16 -1.09
CA ILE A 267 -1.61 2.28 -1.31
C ILE A 267 -2.40 2.22 0.01
N ILE A 268 -1.70 2.16 1.14
CA ILE A 268 -2.31 2.19 2.47
C ILE A 268 -2.95 3.57 2.68
N GLU A 269 -4.22 3.62 3.06
CA GLU A 269 -5.03 4.87 3.10
C GLU A 269 -5.13 5.60 1.76
N SER A 270 -5.15 4.88 0.63
CA SER A 270 -5.34 5.47 -0.69
C SER A 270 -6.70 6.17 -0.87
N GLY A 271 -7.79 5.58 -0.39
CA GLY A 271 -9.14 6.19 -0.48
C GLY A 271 -9.24 7.57 0.18
N PRO A 272 -8.86 7.71 1.47
CA PRO A 272 -8.84 9.01 2.15
C PRO A 272 -7.94 10.06 1.47
N ALA A 273 -6.81 9.63 0.91
CA ALA A 273 -5.93 10.53 0.15
C ALA A 273 -6.66 11.13 -1.07
N ALA A 274 -7.48 10.34 -1.78
CA ALA A 274 -8.32 10.83 -2.87
C ALA A 274 -9.30 11.91 -2.40
N GLY A 275 -9.95 11.69 -1.25
CA GLY A 275 -10.86 12.66 -0.65
C GLY A 275 -10.18 13.98 -0.30
N VAL A 276 -8.95 13.94 0.22
CA VAL A 276 -8.14 15.14 0.49
C VAL A 276 -7.78 15.88 -0.81
N VAL A 277 -7.40 15.16 -1.87
CA VAL A 277 -7.08 15.76 -3.18
C VAL A 277 -8.29 16.52 -3.75
N GLU A 278 -9.48 15.93 -3.71
CA GLU A 278 -10.69 16.63 -4.17
C GLU A 278 -11.12 17.75 -3.23
N ALA A 279 -10.92 17.61 -1.91
CA ALA A 279 -11.19 18.70 -0.97
C ALA A 279 -10.33 19.94 -1.26
N ILE A 280 -9.06 19.78 -1.63
CA ILE A 280 -8.20 20.89 -2.06
C ILE A 280 -8.78 21.57 -3.30
N ARG A 281 -9.18 20.79 -4.31
CA ARG A 281 -9.77 21.31 -5.56
C ARG A 281 -11.12 21.99 -5.33
N LEU A 282 -11.91 21.49 -4.39
CA LEU A 282 -13.17 22.11 -4.01
C LEU A 282 -12.92 23.41 -3.25
N ALA A 283 -12.03 23.39 -2.26
CA ALA A 283 -11.65 24.55 -1.46
C ALA A 283 -11.15 25.72 -2.33
N ASP A 284 -10.29 25.44 -3.31
CA ASP A 284 -9.81 26.43 -4.29
C ASP A 284 -10.97 27.03 -5.10
N ARG A 285 -11.90 26.20 -5.57
CA ARG A 285 -13.09 26.64 -6.32
C ARG A 285 -14.04 27.53 -5.52
N ILE A 286 -14.13 27.33 -4.20
CA ILE A 286 -14.99 28.13 -3.30
C ILE A 286 -14.23 29.22 -2.54
N GLY A 287 -12.93 29.41 -2.83
CA GLY A 287 -12.11 30.46 -2.23
C GLY A 287 -11.71 30.21 -0.76
N LEU A 288 -11.76 28.96 -0.29
CA LEU A 288 -11.30 28.58 1.05
C LEU A 288 -9.84 28.12 0.99
N LYS A 289 -9.00 28.69 1.87
CA LYS A 289 -7.56 28.34 1.95
C LYS A 289 -7.26 27.33 3.05
N ASP A 290 -8.02 27.38 4.14
CA ASP A 290 -7.81 26.56 5.32
C ASP A 290 -9.04 25.69 5.56
N VAL A 291 -8.87 24.37 5.45
CA VAL A 291 -9.97 23.40 5.49
C VAL A 291 -9.54 22.18 6.30
N ILE A 292 -10.45 21.68 7.12
CA ILE A 292 -10.32 20.36 7.75
C ILE A 292 -11.24 19.41 7.00
N THR A 293 -10.66 18.38 6.39
CA THR A 293 -11.44 17.27 5.85
C THR A 293 -11.78 16.30 6.97
N PHE A 294 -12.98 15.75 6.95
CA PHE A 294 -13.42 14.76 7.90
C PHE A 294 -14.27 13.71 7.18
N ASP A 295 -13.78 12.47 7.17
CA ASP A 295 -14.44 11.31 6.60
C ASP A 295 -14.73 10.30 7.71
N MET A 296 -16.00 9.94 7.87
CA MET A 296 -16.45 9.02 8.91
C MET A 296 -17.19 7.85 8.27
N GLY A 297 -16.56 6.68 8.31
CA GLY A 297 -17.17 5.40 7.96
C GLY A 297 -17.73 4.67 9.19
N GLY A 298 -18.21 3.44 8.97
CA GLY A 298 -18.81 2.62 10.04
C GLY A 298 -17.82 2.19 11.14
N THR A 299 -16.53 2.06 10.81
CA THR A 299 -15.48 1.55 11.72
C THR A 299 -14.36 2.54 12.00
N THR A 300 -14.12 3.52 11.12
CA THR A 300 -13.00 4.47 11.24
C THR A 300 -13.45 5.88 10.90
N ALA A 301 -12.80 6.87 11.51
CA ALA A 301 -12.94 8.28 11.16
C ALA A 301 -11.54 8.84 10.89
N LYS A 302 -11.43 9.63 9.82
CA LYS A 302 -10.18 10.15 9.26
C LYS A 302 -10.32 11.65 9.07
N ALA A 303 -9.25 12.37 9.35
CA ALA A 303 -9.22 13.81 9.20
C ALA A 303 -7.89 14.26 8.62
N SER A 304 -7.91 15.28 7.78
CA SER A 304 -6.71 15.95 7.27
C SER A 304 -6.86 17.45 7.39
N LEU A 305 -5.73 18.12 7.60
CA LEU A 305 -5.65 19.57 7.59
C LEU A 305 -5.08 20.02 6.24
N ILE A 306 -5.74 21.00 5.64
CA ILE A 306 -5.28 21.76 4.47
C ILE A 306 -5.06 23.18 4.96
N GLU A 307 -3.83 23.67 4.85
CA GLU A 307 -3.44 25.03 5.23
C GLU A 307 -2.92 25.77 4.01
N GLN A 308 -3.37 27.00 3.80
CA GLN A 308 -2.95 27.84 2.68
C GLN A 308 -3.10 27.16 1.29
N GLY A 309 -4.15 26.35 1.13
CA GLY A 309 -4.44 25.59 -0.10
C GLY A 309 -3.49 24.41 -0.34
N LYS A 310 -2.68 24.02 0.65
CA LYS A 310 -1.72 22.90 0.54
C LYS A 310 -2.07 21.80 1.55
N PRO A 311 -2.01 20.52 1.17
CA PRO A 311 -2.15 19.43 2.12
C PRO A 311 -0.93 19.38 3.04
N SER A 312 -1.16 19.06 4.31
CA SER A 312 -0.09 18.71 5.24
C SER A 312 0.51 17.36 4.86
N LEU A 313 1.67 17.37 4.19
CA LEU A 313 2.43 16.17 3.84
C LEU A 313 3.37 15.77 4.98
N THR A 314 3.49 14.47 5.22
CA THR A 314 4.44 13.92 6.19
C THR A 314 5.32 12.85 5.54
N THR A 315 6.58 12.79 5.96
CA THR A 315 7.52 11.75 5.52
C THR A 315 7.39 10.46 6.34
N GLU A 316 6.55 10.44 7.38
CA GLU A 316 6.39 9.31 8.30
C GLU A 316 4.91 9.03 8.55
N TYR A 317 4.48 7.80 8.39
CA TYR A 317 3.10 7.38 8.61
C TYR A 317 3.04 6.11 9.48
N GLU A 318 2.04 6.02 10.36
CA GLU A 318 1.86 4.92 11.32
C GLU A 318 0.46 4.32 11.17
N VAL A 319 0.37 2.99 11.16
CA VAL A 319 -0.88 2.24 10.98
C VAL A 319 -1.00 1.20 12.08
N GLY A 320 -2.19 1.04 12.64
CA GLY A 320 -2.47 -0.02 13.64
C GLY A 320 -1.84 0.20 15.02
N ALA A 321 -1.15 1.31 15.27
CA ALA A 321 -0.56 1.66 16.56
C ALA A 321 -0.99 3.06 17.05
N GLY A 322 -0.90 3.31 18.36
CA GLY A 322 -1.12 4.63 18.94
C GLY A 322 0.02 5.60 18.56
N ILE A 323 -0.34 6.79 18.09
CA ILE A 323 0.58 7.85 17.65
C ILE A 323 1.64 8.14 18.72
N GLN A 324 2.93 8.15 18.34
CA GLN A 324 3.97 8.74 19.17
C GLN A 324 3.71 10.25 19.37
N LEU A 325 3.58 10.66 20.63
CA LEU A 325 3.15 11.99 21.08
C LEU A 325 3.92 13.18 20.49
N SER A 326 5.14 12.97 19.99
CA SER A 326 5.99 14.01 19.38
C SER A 326 5.57 14.45 17.97
N ASN A 327 4.63 13.75 17.33
CA ASN A 327 4.19 14.01 15.94
C ASN A 327 2.72 14.49 15.81
N ARG A 328 2.09 14.92 16.91
CA ARG A 328 0.65 15.29 16.95
C ARG A 328 0.22 16.44 16.03
N LEU A 329 1.15 17.30 15.60
CA LEU A 329 0.81 18.49 14.83
C LEU A 329 0.52 18.21 13.34
N VAL A 330 0.82 17.01 12.81
CA VAL A 330 0.76 16.75 11.35
C VAL A 330 -0.02 15.48 10.96
N LYS A 331 -0.39 14.58 11.88
CA LYS A 331 -0.93 13.24 11.53
C LYS A 331 -2.42 13.05 11.83
N GLY A 332 -3.18 12.63 10.81
CA GLY A 332 -4.52 12.06 10.94
C GLY A 332 -4.52 10.65 11.53
N ARG A 333 -5.64 10.25 12.14
CA ARG A 333 -5.86 8.99 12.90
C ARG A 333 -6.74 8.02 12.10
N ALA A 334 -6.56 6.72 12.29
CA ALA A 334 -7.60 5.70 12.14
C ALA A 334 -7.71 4.92 13.47
N ARG A 335 -8.90 4.84 14.07
CA ARG A 335 -9.15 3.94 15.22
C ARG A 335 -10.32 3.02 14.88
N SER A 336 -10.13 1.72 15.05
CA SER A 336 -11.21 0.75 15.21
C SER A 336 -11.71 0.80 16.66
N LYS A 337 -13.01 1.00 16.85
CA LYS A 337 -13.69 0.68 18.11
C LYS A 337 -14.38 -0.68 17.92
N THR A 338 -13.82 -1.75 18.45
CA THR A 338 -14.64 -2.92 18.79
C THR A 338 -15.45 -2.55 20.03
N ALA A 339 -16.77 -2.39 19.86
CA ALA A 339 -17.69 -2.32 20.98
C ALA A 339 -17.58 -3.64 21.78
N ARG A 340 -17.02 -3.57 22.98
CA ARG A 340 -17.30 -4.57 24.01
C ARG A 340 -18.45 -4.01 24.82
N ASN A 341 -19.57 -4.71 24.81
CA ASN A 341 -20.57 -4.61 25.88
C ASN A 341 -19.96 -5.11 27.18
#